data_AF-A0A7S2NLJ0-F1
#
_entry.id   AF-A0A7S2NLJ0-F1
#
_cell.length_a   1.000
_cell.length_b   1.000
_cell.length_c   1.000
_cell.angle_alpha   90.00
_cell.angle_beta   90.00
_cell.angle_gamma   90.00
#
_symmetry.space_group_name_H-M   'P 1'
#
loop_
_entity.id
_entity.type
_entity.pdbx_description
1 polymer ?
#
loop_
_entity_poly.entity_id
_entity_poly.type
_entity_poly.pdbx_seq_one_letter_code
_entity_poly.pdbx_strand_id
1 'polypeptide(L)'
;ASGKRAVVKKRAPKSEVVASPDIDFVQGLGADCDKEDVRRLLELFGSSRDKKDTPLLVGAGEAIGRVCSEAHGLKLFKDAEGVIAVAQLAAEPVQALRPAVEGLCKGAAEWLDAVDPVDYHELNNVLYFTLWLGGVDEDVAVSAVGAMERFTLHLPQHSVGMLQAGVLNLLHGLIGEHRNPEFVEQVFSFLYLLCDLPAEVVEAPLNEELEIIGTVVEMLQEAPLNMRLQMTGLRLLAMWCTRFRGHGDIPDTIREYGAGALFEDAVRVLDRSGLTHYAAWVSGMAGRCFGGVPEDSAG
;
A
#
# COMPACT_ATOMS: atom_id res chain seq x y z
N ALA A 1 -75.72 27.38 -1.15
CA ALA A 1 -74.75 27.51 -2.25
C ALA A 1 -73.45 28.08 -1.69
N SER A 2 -72.45 27.24 -1.45
CA SER A 2 -71.16 27.64 -0.88
C SER A 2 -70.08 27.41 -1.93
N GLY A 3 -69.58 28.50 -2.52
CA GLY A 3 -68.61 28.48 -3.60
C GLY A 3 -67.18 28.40 -3.07
N LYS A 4 -66.54 27.23 -3.19
CA LYS A 4 -65.10 27.07 -2.96
C LYS A 4 -64.34 27.62 -4.17
N ARG A 5 -63.60 28.73 -3.98
CA ARG A 5 -62.65 29.25 -4.97
C ARG A 5 -61.40 28.34 -5.00
N ALA A 6 -61.15 27.73 -6.14
CA ALA A 6 -59.94 26.98 -6.42
C ALA A 6 -58.75 27.95 -6.56
N VAL A 7 -57.77 27.81 -5.67
CA VAL A 7 -56.49 28.52 -5.75
C VAL A 7 -55.61 27.79 -6.76
N VAL A 8 -55.53 28.32 -7.97
CA VAL A 8 -54.62 27.84 -9.02
C VAL A 8 -53.19 28.26 -8.65
N LYS A 9 -52.41 27.32 -8.09
CA LYS A 9 -50.96 27.49 -7.90
C LYS A 9 -50.28 27.59 -9.27
N LYS A 10 -49.88 28.81 -9.67
CA LYS A 10 -48.99 29.03 -10.82
C LYS A 10 -47.69 28.26 -10.59
N ARG A 11 -47.42 27.26 -11.44
CA ARG A 11 -46.13 26.57 -11.52
C ARG A 11 -45.08 27.61 -11.94
N ALA A 12 -44.04 27.79 -11.13
CA ALA A 12 -42.90 28.62 -11.51
C ALA A 12 -42.27 28.08 -12.81
N PRO A 13 -41.79 28.95 -13.71
CA PRO A 13 -41.10 28.52 -14.92
C PRO A 13 -39.90 27.66 -14.54
N LYS A 14 -39.77 26.48 -15.18
CA LYS A 14 -38.55 25.69 -15.12
C LYS A 14 -37.43 26.57 -15.68
N SER A 15 -36.51 27.02 -14.82
CA SER A 15 -35.29 27.68 -15.27
C SER A 15 -34.56 26.72 -16.20
N GLU A 16 -34.31 27.12 -17.44
CA GLU A 16 -33.37 26.43 -18.32
C GLU A 16 -32.04 26.33 -17.59
N VAL A 17 -31.58 25.10 -17.36
CA VAL A 17 -30.24 24.84 -16.82
C VAL A 17 -29.28 25.17 -17.93
N VAL A 18 -28.74 26.39 -17.92
CA VAL A 18 -27.62 26.77 -18.78
C VAL A 18 -26.45 25.88 -18.37
N ALA A 19 -25.97 25.04 -19.28
CA ALA A 19 -24.79 24.21 -19.06
C ALA A 19 -23.62 25.11 -18.67
N SER A 20 -22.98 24.81 -17.54
CA SER A 20 -21.81 25.56 -17.10
C SER A 20 -20.63 25.21 -18.00
N PRO A 21 -19.86 26.18 -18.53
CA PRO A 21 -18.68 25.90 -19.36
C PRO A 21 -17.62 25.05 -18.64
N ASP A 22 -17.64 25.03 -17.30
CA ASP A 22 -16.76 24.18 -16.50
C ASP A 22 -17.21 22.71 -16.50
N ILE A 23 -18.52 22.45 -16.58
CA ILE A 23 -19.07 21.10 -16.71
C ILE A 23 -18.70 20.53 -18.09
N ASP A 24 -18.84 21.33 -19.14
CA ASP A 24 -18.46 20.93 -20.51
C ASP A 24 -16.96 20.63 -20.60
N PHE A 25 -16.11 21.42 -19.91
CA PHE A 25 -14.68 21.15 -19.81
C PHE A 25 -14.38 19.81 -19.14
N VAL A 26 -14.90 19.56 -17.92
CA VAL A 26 -14.60 18.29 -17.21
C VAL A 26 -15.15 17.07 -17.96
N GLN A 27 -16.27 17.21 -18.66
CA GLN A 27 -16.84 16.12 -19.48
C GLN A 27 -16.03 15.85 -20.75
N GLY A 28 -15.43 16.89 -21.35
CA GLY A 28 -14.60 16.78 -22.54
C GLY A 28 -13.15 16.32 -22.25
N LEU A 29 -12.71 16.38 -21.00
CA LEU A 29 -11.35 16.04 -20.63
C LEU A 29 -11.11 14.52 -20.65
N GLY A 30 -10.05 14.12 -21.35
CA GLY A 30 -9.63 12.73 -21.53
C GLY A 30 -8.11 12.57 -21.58
N ALA A 31 -7.65 11.49 -22.21
CA ALA A 31 -6.24 11.06 -22.26
C ALA A 31 -5.27 12.07 -22.88
N ASP A 32 -5.73 12.86 -23.86
CA ASP A 32 -4.91 13.80 -24.61
C ASP A 32 -4.72 15.15 -23.88
N CYS A 33 -4.95 15.19 -22.56
CA CYS A 33 -4.82 16.40 -21.76
C CYS A 33 -3.36 16.88 -21.69
N ASP A 34 -3.18 18.20 -21.56
CA ASP A 34 -1.89 18.78 -21.26
C ASP A 34 -1.75 19.21 -19.78
N LYS A 35 -0.61 19.83 -19.45
CA LYS A 35 -0.32 20.27 -18.09
C LYS A 35 -1.26 21.38 -17.60
N GLU A 36 -1.72 22.26 -18.49
CA GLU A 36 -2.63 23.35 -18.12
C GLU A 36 -4.04 22.81 -17.90
N ASP A 37 -4.46 21.81 -18.68
CA ASP A 37 -5.73 21.12 -18.48
C ASP A 37 -5.79 20.44 -17.10
N VAL A 38 -4.72 19.73 -16.71
CA VAL A 38 -4.63 19.07 -15.39
C VAL A 38 -4.68 20.09 -14.25
N ARG A 39 -3.99 21.23 -14.38
CA ARG A 39 -4.05 22.31 -13.38
C ARG A 39 -5.46 22.88 -13.26
N ARG A 40 -6.09 23.18 -14.39
CA ARG A 40 -7.48 23.66 -14.41
C ARG A 40 -8.43 22.65 -13.78
N LEU A 41 -8.24 21.36 -14.05
CA LEU A 41 -9.01 20.29 -13.43
C LEU A 41 -8.88 20.31 -11.89
N LEU A 42 -7.66 20.42 -11.37
CA LEU A 42 -7.41 20.49 -9.92
C LEU A 42 -8.01 21.74 -9.27
N GLU A 43 -7.95 22.90 -9.94
CA GLU A 43 -8.59 24.14 -9.49
C GLU A 43 -10.12 24.02 -9.44
N LEU A 44 -10.73 23.39 -10.45
CA LEU A 44 -12.17 23.13 -10.48
C LEU A 44 -12.56 22.12 -9.39
N PHE A 45 -11.76 21.07 -9.17
CA PHE A 45 -11.99 20.10 -8.11
C PHE A 45 -11.92 20.74 -6.72
N GLY A 46 -10.88 21.52 -6.43
CA GLY A 46 -10.74 22.24 -5.15
C GLY A 46 -11.84 23.28 -4.94
N SER A 47 -12.12 24.12 -5.94
CA SER A 47 -13.12 25.19 -5.80
C SER A 47 -14.56 24.67 -5.75
N SER A 48 -14.88 23.57 -6.44
CA SER A 48 -16.20 22.93 -6.33
C SER A 48 -16.42 22.32 -4.95
N ARG A 49 -15.37 21.75 -4.34
CA ARG A 49 -15.40 21.31 -2.94
C ARG A 49 -15.68 22.46 -1.99
N ASP A 50 -14.92 23.55 -2.08
CA ASP A 50 -15.07 24.72 -1.19
C ASP A 50 -16.47 25.36 -1.30
N LYS A 51 -17.01 25.42 -2.52
CA LYS A 51 -18.34 25.96 -2.81
C LYS A 51 -19.47 24.97 -2.56
N LYS A 52 -19.16 23.69 -2.25
CA LYS A 52 -20.11 22.58 -2.14
C LYS A 52 -20.94 22.38 -3.40
N ASP A 53 -20.33 22.59 -4.57
CA ASP A 53 -20.91 22.32 -5.88
C ASP A 53 -20.76 20.83 -6.22
N THR A 54 -21.68 20.02 -5.68
CA THR A 54 -21.63 18.56 -5.82
C THR A 54 -21.59 18.09 -7.28
N PRO A 55 -22.42 18.61 -8.22
CA PRO A 55 -22.36 18.19 -9.61
C PRO A 55 -20.99 18.42 -10.26
N LEU A 56 -20.39 19.60 -10.06
CA LEU A 56 -19.08 19.90 -10.62
C LEU A 56 -17.98 19.07 -9.94
N LEU A 57 -18.07 18.85 -8.63
CA LEU A 57 -17.12 18.03 -7.88
C LEU A 57 -17.11 16.58 -8.36
N VAL A 58 -18.29 15.99 -8.57
CA VAL A 58 -18.42 14.63 -9.13
C VAL A 58 -17.87 14.58 -10.56
N GLY A 59 -18.24 15.54 -11.41
CA GLY A 59 -17.75 15.59 -12.79
C GLY A 59 -16.23 15.76 -12.88
N ALA A 60 -15.64 16.59 -12.02
CA ALA A 60 -14.19 16.73 -11.89
C ALA A 60 -13.54 15.43 -11.38
N GLY A 61 -14.14 14.75 -10.40
CA GLY A 61 -13.65 13.46 -9.90
C GLY A 61 -13.65 12.36 -10.98
N GLU A 62 -14.71 12.27 -11.78
CA GLU A 62 -14.76 11.36 -12.92
C GLU A 62 -13.71 11.70 -13.99
N ALA A 63 -13.45 12.99 -14.21
CA ALA A 63 -12.41 13.45 -15.12
C ALA A 63 -10.99 13.09 -14.63
N ILE A 64 -10.73 13.18 -13.32
CA ILE A 64 -9.49 12.68 -12.71
C ILE A 64 -9.29 11.20 -13.03
N GLY A 65 -10.33 10.38 -12.87
CA GLY A 65 -10.27 8.96 -13.24
C GLY A 65 -9.94 8.71 -14.71
N ARG A 66 -10.53 9.48 -15.64
CA ARG A 66 -10.23 9.37 -17.09
C ARG A 66 -8.81 9.82 -17.44
N VAL A 67 -8.30 10.85 -16.79
CA VAL A 67 -6.93 11.33 -17.00
C VAL A 67 -5.93 10.31 -16.44
N CYS A 68 -6.20 9.77 -15.26
CA CYS A 68 -5.29 8.85 -14.57
C CYS A 68 -5.32 7.42 -15.10
N SER A 69 -6.30 7.03 -15.94
CA SER A 69 -6.32 5.71 -16.57
C SER A 69 -5.23 5.53 -17.63
N GLU A 70 -4.56 6.60 -18.04
CA GLU A 70 -3.46 6.56 -19.00
C GLU A 70 -2.14 6.94 -18.32
N ALA A 71 -1.06 6.22 -18.62
CA ALA A 71 0.24 6.42 -17.98
C ALA A 71 0.77 7.86 -18.12
N HIS A 72 0.53 8.50 -19.27
CA HIS A 72 0.92 9.89 -19.50
C HIS A 72 0.12 10.85 -18.63
N GLY A 73 -1.21 10.71 -18.59
CA GLY A 73 -2.09 11.56 -17.79
C GLY A 73 -1.85 11.39 -16.29
N LEU A 74 -1.61 10.16 -15.82
CA LEU A 74 -1.22 9.90 -14.43
C LEU A 74 0.09 10.61 -14.04
N LYS A 75 1.10 10.62 -14.92
CA LYS A 75 2.35 11.34 -14.70
C LYS A 75 2.15 12.85 -14.66
N LEU A 76 1.36 13.41 -15.59
CA LEU A 76 1.00 14.83 -15.56
C LEU A 76 0.26 15.20 -14.26
N PHE A 77 -0.65 14.33 -13.81
CA PHE A 77 -1.41 14.49 -12.58
C PHE A 77 -0.51 14.48 -11.34
N LYS A 78 0.45 13.55 -11.28
CA LYS A 78 1.50 13.53 -10.27
C LYS A 78 2.32 14.82 -10.28
N ASP A 79 2.81 15.26 -11.43
CA ASP A 79 3.68 16.43 -11.56
C ASP A 79 2.95 17.75 -11.28
N ALA A 80 1.61 17.73 -11.27
CA ALA A 80 0.75 18.82 -10.83
C ALA A 80 0.34 18.73 -9.35
N GLU A 81 0.98 17.85 -8.56
CA GLU A 81 0.66 17.56 -7.15
C GLU A 81 -0.77 17.01 -6.92
N GLY A 82 -1.43 16.57 -7.98
CA GLY A 82 -2.82 16.09 -7.92
C GLY A 82 -2.97 14.82 -7.07
N VAL A 83 -1.98 13.93 -7.12
CA VAL A 83 -1.99 12.68 -6.34
C VAL A 83 -2.08 12.98 -4.84
N ILE A 84 -1.24 13.88 -4.35
CA ILE A 84 -1.21 14.29 -2.94
C ILE A 84 -2.53 14.95 -2.57
N ALA A 85 -2.98 15.88 -3.40
CA ALA A 85 -4.21 16.63 -3.18
C ALA A 85 -5.44 15.73 -3.07
N VAL A 86 -5.53 14.65 -3.87
CA VAL A 86 -6.64 13.70 -3.81
C VAL A 86 -6.47 12.69 -2.68
N ALA A 87 -5.26 12.16 -2.46
CA ALA A 87 -4.98 11.17 -1.42
C ALA A 87 -5.31 11.68 -0.01
N GLN A 88 -4.97 12.95 0.29
CA GLN A 88 -5.27 13.58 1.58
C GLN A 88 -6.78 13.67 1.88
N LEU A 89 -7.62 13.55 0.86
CA LEU A 89 -9.07 13.64 0.98
C LEU A 89 -9.74 12.27 1.09
N ALA A 90 -8.99 11.17 0.92
CA ALA A 90 -9.56 9.83 0.91
C ALA A 90 -10.19 9.43 2.26
N ALA A 91 -9.68 9.96 3.37
CA ALA A 91 -10.26 9.73 4.70
C ALA A 91 -11.55 10.54 4.95
N GLU A 92 -11.91 11.49 4.08
CA GLU A 92 -13.10 12.30 4.26
C GLU A 92 -14.37 11.51 3.87
N PRO A 93 -15.42 11.49 4.71
CA PRO A 93 -16.64 10.75 4.43
C PRO A 93 -17.57 11.49 3.44
N VAL A 94 -17.02 12.10 2.39
CA VAL A 94 -17.76 12.86 1.38
C VAL A 94 -17.92 12.02 0.12
N GLN A 95 -19.13 11.49 -0.08
CA GLN A 95 -19.45 10.60 -1.20
C GLN A 95 -19.11 11.20 -2.58
N ALA A 96 -19.15 12.52 -2.72
CA ALA A 96 -18.81 13.21 -3.97
C ALA A 96 -17.32 13.17 -4.34
N LEU A 97 -16.42 12.88 -3.39
CA LEU A 97 -14.98 12.74 -3.65
C LEU A 97 -14.60 11.35 -4.13
N ARG A 98 -15.46 10.36 -3.87
CA ARG A 98 -15.22 8.94 -4.17
C ARG A 98 -14.81 8.67 -5.62
N PRO A 99 -15.43 9.26 -6.65
CA PRO A 99 -15.00 9.03 -8.04
C PRO A 99 -13.55 9.47 -8.31
N ALA A 100 -13.08 10.54 -7.68
CA ALA A 100 -11.71 11.02 -7.84
C ALA A 100 -10.71 10.03 -7.22
N VAL A 101 -10.98 9.59 -6.00
CA VAL A 101 -10.11 8.65 -5.26
C VAL A 101 -10.08 7.30 -5.97
N GLU A 102 -11.24 6.70 -6.26
CA GLU A 102 -11.33 5.40 -6.94
C GLU A 102 -10.69 5.44 -8.33
N GLY A 103 -10.94 6.50 -9.11
CA GLY A 103 -10.35 6.65 -10.43
C GLY A 103 -8.83 6.78 -10.39
N LEU A 104 -8.30 7.55 -9.44
CA LEU A 104 -6.86 7.70 -9.24
C LEU A 104 -6.21 6.40 -8.78
N CYS A 105 -6.75 5.74 -7.75
CA CYS A 105 -6.22 4.49 -7.22
C CYS A 105 -6.23 3.39 -8.28
N LYS A 106 -7.33 3.26 -9.02
CA LYS A 106 -7.43 2.30 -10.13
C LYS A 106 -6.36 2.54 -11.20
N GLY A 107 -6.22 3.80 -11.67
CA GLY A 107 -5.21 4.14 -12.67
C GLY A 107 -3.77 3.90 -12.17
N ALA A 108 -3.51 4.19 -10.90
CA ALA A 108 -2.22 3.92 -10.27
C ALA A 108 -1.94 2.42 -10.16
N ALA A 109 -2.91 1.60 -9.73
CA ALA A 109 -2.78 0.14 -9.66
C ALA A 109 -2.50 -0.46 -11.04
N GLU A 110 -3.28 -0.09 -12.08
CA GLU A 110 -3.07 -0.56 -13.45
C GLU A 110 -1.68 -0.15 -13.99
N TRP A 111 -1.21 1.06 -13.68
CA TRP A 111 0.13 1.50 -14.04
C TRP A 111 1.23 0.72 -13.28
N LEU A 112 1.05 0.50 -11.98
CA LEU A 112 1.97 -0.29 -11.15
C LEU A 112 2.06 -1.74 -11.62
N ASP A 113 0.99 -2.32 -12.15
CA ASP A 113 1.02 -3.66 -12.74
C ASP A 113 1.76 -3.69 -14.09
N ALA A 114 1.67 -2.60 -14.87
CA ALA A 114 2.24 -2.51 -16.20
C ALA A 114 3.69 -1.99 -16.26
N VAL A 115 4.20 -1.36 -15.19
CA VAL A 115 5.53 -0.74 -15.18
C VAL A 115 6.63 -1.76 -15.49
N ASP A 116 7.53 -1.38 -16.40
CA ASP A 116 8.65 -2.22 -16.82
C ASP A 116 9.77 -2.18 -15.77
N PRO A 117 10.10 -3.31 -15.11
CA PRO A 117 11.17 -3.35 -14.12
C PRO A 117 12.57 -3.13 -14.70
N VAL A 118 12.73 -3.14 -16.03
CA VAL A 118 13.98 -2.79 -16.73
C VAL A 118 14.23 -1.28 -16.67
N ASP A 119 13.18 -0.45 -16.63
CA ASP A 119 13.32 1.01 -16.57
C ASP A 119 13.46 1.49 -15.12
N TYR A 120 14.70 1.51 -14.64
CA TYR A 120 15.02 1.95 -13.28
C TYR A 120 14.54 3.39 -12.96
N HIS A 121 14.37 4.25 -13.97
CA HIS A 121 13.91 5.61 -13.74
C HIS A 121 12.48 5.67 -13.20
N GLU A 122 11.69 4.62 -13.44
CA GLU A 122 10.31 4.51 -12.94
C GLU A 122 10.23 4.08 -11.48
N LEU A 123 11.32 3.57 -10.88
CA LEU A 123 11.31 3.13 -9.49
C LEU A 123 10.88 4.26 -8.53
N ASN A 124 11.33 5.49 -8.78
CA ASN A 124 10.93 6.65 -7.99
C ASN A 124 9.41 6.90 -8.08
N ASN A 125 8.79 6.64 -9.23
CA ASN A 125 7.35 6.77 -9.41
C ASN A 125 6.61 5.62 -8.69
N VAL A 126 7.15 4.39 -8.73
CA VAL A 126 6.61 3.26 -7.96
C VAL A 126 6.57 3.59 -6.47
N LEU A 127 7.70 4.02 -5.89
CA LEU A 127 7.77 4.38 -4.47
C LEU A 127 6.86 5.57 -4.15
N TYR A 128 6.76 6.55 -5.05
CA TYR A 128 5.88 7.71 -4.88
C TYR A 128 4.39 7.32 -4.81
N PHE A 129 3.90 6.53 -5.77
CA PHE A 129 2.50 6.09 -5.75
C PHE A 129 2.20 5.19 -4.56
N THR A 130 3.16 4.33 -4.20
CA THR A 130 3.06 3.49 -2.99
C THR A 130 2.88 4.34 -1.74
N LEU A 131 3.73 5.36 -1.55
CA LEU A 131 3.69 6.23 -0.37
C LEU A 131 2.33 6.94 -0.22
N TRP A 132 1.79 7.46 -1.32
CA TRP A 132 0.60 8.31 -1.26
C TRP A 132 -0.72 7.56 -1.37
N LEU A 133 -0.75 6.44 -2.10
CA LEU A 133 -1.98 5.73 -2.43
C LEU A 133 -2.02 4.32 -1.85
N GLY A 134 -0.86 3.74 -1.49
CA GLY A 134 -0.79 2.41 -0.94
C GLY A 134 -1.53 2.26 0.38
N GLY A 135 -1.52 3.27 1.27
CA GLY A 135 -2.35 3.24 2.49
C GLY A 135 -3.83 3.58 2.26
N VAL A 136 -4.19 4.09 1.08
CA VAL A 136 -5.56 4.51 0.74
C VAL A 136 -6.37 3.35 0.17
N ASP A 137 -5.74 2.49 -0.62
CA ASP A 137 -6.41 1.47 -1.40
C ASP A 137 -5.57 0.17 -1.44
N GLU A 138 -6.19 -0.95 -1.07
CA GLU A 138 -5.53 -2.27 -0.98
C GLU A 138 -5.06 -2.77 -2.35
N ASP A 139 -5.79 -2.50 -3.44
CA ASP A 139 -5.40 -2.92 -4.79
C ASP A 139 -4.12 -2.20 -5.23
N VAL A 140 -3.98 -0.91 -4.87
CA VAL A 140 -2.74 -0.15 -5.07
C VAL A 140 -1.60 -0.76 -4.25
N ALA A 141 -1.84 -1.12 -2.98
CA ALA A 141 -0.83 -1.72 -2.12
C ALA A 141 -0.32 -3.05 -2.69
N VAL A 142 -1.23 -3.93 -3.14
CA VAL A 142 -0.90 -5.21 -3.78
C VAL A 142 -0.08 -5.00 -5.05
N SER A 143 -0.54 -4.11 -5.93
CA SER A 143 0.13 -3.79 -7.20
C SER A 143 1.52 -3.18 -6.96
N ALA A 144 1.65 -2.33 -5.96
CA ALA A 144 2.90 -1.71 -5.55
C ALA A 144 3.93 -2.74 -5.07
N VAL A 145 3.54 -3.64 -4.16
CA VAL A 145 4.42 -4.72 -3.69
C VAL A 145 4.83 -5.63 -4.85
N GLY A 146 3.89 -5.97 -5.73
CA GLY A 146 4.19 -6.73 -6.94
C GLY A 146 5.18 -6.01 -7.87
N ALA A 147 5.05 -4.70 -8.06
CA ALA A 147 6.00 -3.91 -8.83
C ALA A 147 7.40 -3.92 -8.20
N MET A 148 7.50 -3.62 -6.90
CA MET A 148 8.76 -3.62 -6.17
C MET A 148 9.46 -4.98 -6.17
N GLU A 149 8.69 -6.07 -6.09
CA GLU A 149 9.20 -7.44 -6.25
C GLU A 149 9.81 -7.65 -7.65
N ARG A 150 9.10 -7.24 -8.72
CA ARG A 150 9.64 -7.34 -10.09
C ARG A 150 10.93 -6.52 -10.27
N PHE A 151 11.01 -5.32 -9.69
CA PHE A 151 12.25 -4.52 -9.69
C PHE A 151 13.40 -5.22 -8.96
N THR A 152 13.11 -5.81 -7.79
CA THR A 152 14.10 -6.57 -7.00
C THR A 152 14.62 -7.80 -7.74
N LEU A 153 13.73 -8.55 -8.40
CA LEU A 153 14.10 -9.74 -9.17
C LEU A 153 14.87 -9.40 -10.45
N HIS A 154 14.74 -8.18 -10.98
CA HIS A 154 15.43 -7.77 -12.19
C HIS A 154 16.93 -7.56 -11.98
N LEU A 155 17.31 -6.73 -11.00
CA LEU A 155 18.70 -6.39 -10.69
C LEU A 155 18.91 -6.13 -9.19
N PRO A 156 19.95 -6.70 -8.55
CA PRO A 156 20.23 -6.47 -7.12
C PRO A 156 20.41 -5.00 -6.76
N GLN A 157 20.92 -4.17 -7.69
CA GLN A 157 21.09 -2.73 -7.50
C GLN A 157 19.77 -2.02 -7.23
N HIS A 158 18.65 -2.54 -7.76
CA HIS A 158 17.33 -1.97 -7.52
C HIS A 158 16.92 -2.17 -6.07
N SER A 159 17.18 -3.34 -5.50
CA SER A 159 16.95 -3.62 -4.08
C SER A 159 17.79 -2.73 -3.17
N VAL A 160 19.06 -2.50 -3.51
CA VAL A 160 19.92 -1.54 -2.78
C VAL A 160 19.32 -0.14 -2.84
N GLY A 161 18.92 0.32 -4.03
CA GLY A 161 18.30 1.63 -4.21
C GLY A 161 16.99 1.78 -3.44
N MET A 162 16.15 0.74 -3.39
CA MET A 162 14.92 0.73 -2.60
C MET A 162 15.19 0.79 -1.09
N LEU A 163 16.15 0.02 -0.59
CA LEU A 163 16.56 0.09 0.83
C LEU A 163 17.05 1.49 1.19
N GLN A 164 17.89 2.10 0.35
CA GLN A 164 18.37 3.47 0.55
C GLN A 164 17.27 4.53 0.45
N ALA A 165 16.21 4.24 -0.30
CA ALA A 165 15.04 5.11 -0.43
C ALA A 165 14.01 4.94 0.70
N GLY A 166 14.30 4.11 1.72
CA GLY A 166 13.41 3.92 2.86
C GLY A 166 12.21 3.01 2.60
N VAL A 167 12.33 2.04 1.67
CA VAL A 167 11.24 1.12 1.34
C VAL A 167 10.73 0.31 2.55
N LEU A 168 11.58 0.05 3.56
CA LEU A 168 11.16 -0.67 4.76
C LEU A 168 10.07 0.08 5.53
N ASN A 169 10.23 1.39 5.72
CA ASN A 169 9.21 2.24 6.34
C ASN A 169 7.91 2.28 5.51
N LEU A 170 8.03 2.27 4.17
CA LEU A 170 6.84 2.16 3.31
C LEU A 170 6.10 0.84 3.54
N LEU A 171 6.81 -0.29 3.52
CA LEU A 171 6.22 -1.62 3.73
C LEU A 171 5.63 -1.76 5.13
N HIS A 172 6.27 -1.19 6.15
CA HIS A 172 5.75 -1.15 7.50
C HIS A 172 4.41 -0.39 7.54
N GLY A 173 4.33 0.79 6.91
CA GLY A 173 3.09 1.54 6.77
C GLY A 173 1.98 0.74 6.07
N LEU A 174 2.31 0.03 4.99
CA LEU A 174 1.33 -0.80 4.28
C LEU A 174 0.75 -1.93 5.15
N ILE A 175 1.58 -2.62 5.94
CA ILE A 175 1.10 -3.66 6.86
C ILE A 175 0.24 -3.06 7.98
N GLY A 176 0.57 -1.84 8.42
CA GLY A 176 -0.21 -1.11 9.42
C GLY A 176 -1.64 -0.81 8.96
N GLU A 177 -1.80 -0.39 7.70
CA GLU A 177 -3.10 -0.06 7.09
C GLU A 177 -3.87 -1.30 6.60
N HIS A 178 -3.18 -2.30 6.05
CA HIS A 178 -3.78 -3.47 5.41
C HIS A 178 -3.44 -4.77 6.14
N ARG A 179 -4.32 -5.18 7.07
CA ARG A 179 -4.15 -6.40 7.88
C ARG A 179 -4.72 -7.67 7.25
N ASN A 180 -4.99 -7.67 5.95
CA ASN A 180 -5.42 -8.89 5.24
C ASN A 180 -4.27 -9.92 5.27
N PRO A 181 -4.46 -11.13 5.83
CA PRO A 181 -3.37 -12.10 5.97
C PRO A 181 -2.69 -12.50 4.66
N GLU A 182 -3.39 -12.46 3.53
CA GLU A 182 -2.84 -12.81 2.22
C GLU A 182 -1.91 -11.71 1.68
N PHE A 183 -2.31 -10.45 1.88
CA PHE A 183 -1.45 -9.32 1.58
C PHE A 183 -0.23 -9.26 2.51
N VAL A 184 -0.42 -9.46 3.81
CA VAL A 184 0.70 -9.49 4.78
C VAL A 184 1.70 -10.60 4.45
N GLU A 185 1.22 -11.79 4.04
CA GLU A 185 2.09 -12.88 3.56
C GLU A 185 2.93 -12.43 2.35
N GLN A 186 2.33 -11.71 1.40
CA GLN A 186 3.04 -11.17 0.24
C GLN A 186 4.10 -10.15 0.66
N VAL A 187 3.79 -9.24 1.58
CA VAL A 187 4.77 -8.27 2.11
C VAL A 187 5.92 -8.99 2.82
N PHE A 188 5.66 -10.01 3.63
CA PHE A 188 6.72 -10.77 4.30
C PHE A 188 7.61 -11.51 3.32
N SER A 189 7.02 -12.08 2.26
CA SER A 189 7.77 -12.73 1.18
C SER A 189 8.67 -11.72 0.46
N PHE A 190 8.16 -10.51 0.19
CA PHE A 190 8.93 -9.44 -0.41
C PHE A 190 10.04 -8.93 0.52
N LEU A 191 9.77 -8.72 1.81
CA LEU A 191 10.77 -8.35 2.81
C LEU A 191 11.92 -9.36 2.87
N TYR A 192 11.61 -10.65 2.82
CA TYR A 192 12.61 -11.71 2.77
C TYR A 192 13.53 -11.54 1.57
N LEU A 193 12.94 -11.36 0.38
CA LEU A 193 13.67 -11.21 -0.87
C LEU A 193 14.52 -9.93 -0.87
N LEU A 194 13.94 -8.80 -0.47
CA LEU A 194 14.60 -7.50 -0.39
C LEU A 194 15.80 -7.53 0.57
N CYS A 195 15.68 -8.26 1.67
CA CYS A 195 16.72 -8.39 2.70
C CYS A 195 17.72 -9.53 2.42
N ASP A 196 17.59 -10.28 1.32
CA ASP A 196 18.55 -11.31 0.92
C ASP A 196 19.79 -10.72 0.20
N LEU A 197 20.25 -9.57 0.68
CA LEU A 197 21.47 -8.86 0.25
C LEU A 197 22.53 -8.92 1.36
N PRO A 198 23.84 -8.79 1.06
CA PRO A 198 24.90 -8.82 2.09
C PRO A 198 24.55 -7.96 3.31
N ALA A 199 24.90 -8.43 4.51
CA ALA A 199 24.46 -7.82 5.76
C ALA A 199 24.84 -6.33 5.84
N GLU A 200 26.00 -5.98 5.29
CA GLU A 200 26.55 -4.62 5.25
C GLU A 200 25.66 -3.62 4.48
N VAL A 201 24.77 -4.12 3.62
CA VAL A 201 23.83 -3.31 2.84
C VAL A 201 22.50 -3.13 3.57
N VAL A 202 22.06 -4.17 4.27
CA VAL A 202 20.70 -4.25 4.86
C VAL A 202 20.68 -3.80 6.32
N GLU A 203 21.78 -3.98 7.05
CA GLU A 203 21.87 -3.75 8.50
C GLU A 203 21.48 -2.32 8.87
N ALA A 204 22.04 -1.30 8.21
CA ALA A 204 21.73 0.09 8.54
C ALA A 204 20.25 0.44 8.26
N PRO A 205 19.69 0.19 7.05
CA PRO A 205 18.27 0.42 6.80
C PRO A 205 17.33 -0.32 7.76
N LEU A 206 17.64 -1.57 8.13
CA LEU A 206 16.80 -2.34 9.03
C LEU A 206 16.92 -1.86 10.48
N ASN A 207 18.08 -1.37 10.92
CA ASN A 207 18.23 -0.73 12.23
C ASN A 207 17.50 0.62 12.32
N GLU A 208 17.37 1.34 11.20
CA GLU A 208 16.55 2.56 11.14
C GLU A 208 15.05 2.24 11.28
N GLU A 209 14.64 1.01 11.00
CA GLU A 209 13.25 0.56 10.95
C GLU A 209 13.01 -0.70 11.80
N LEU A 210 13.58 -0.76 13.02
CA LEU A 210 13.47 -1.94 13.89
C LEU A 210 12.03 -2.29 14.28
N GLU A 211 11.13 -1.31 14.31
CA GLU A 211 9.72 -1.49 14.68
C GLU A 211 8.99 -2.47 13.75
N ILE A 212 9.43 -2.59 12.49
CA ILE A 212 8.87 -3.57 11.55
C ILE A 212 8.98 -5.01 12.08
N ILE A 213 9.99 -5.31 12.89
CA ILE A 213 10.16 -6.63 13.53
C ILE A 213 9.01 -6.89 14.49
N GLY A 214 8.65 -5.88 15.29
CA GLY A 214 7.51 -5.95 16.21
C GLY A 214 6.21 -6.19 15.46
N THR A 215 6.00 -5.45 14.37
CA THR A 215 4.82 -5.60 13.50
C THR A 215 4.76 -6.99 12.86
N VAL A 216 5.89 -7.54 12.40
CA VAL A 216 5.93 -8.92 11.90
C VAL A 216 5.46 -9.90 12.98
N VAL A 217 5.98 -9.79 14.20
CA VAL A 217 5.58 -10.67 15.30
C VAL A 217 4.11 -10.48 15.67
N GLU A 218 3.61 -9.25 15.75
CA GLU A 218 2.19 -8.94 16.02
C GLU A 218 1.28 -9.63 15.00
N MET A 219 1.53 -9.47 13.69
CA MET A 219 0.70 -10.08 12.65
C MET A 219 0.68 -11.61 12.74
N LEU A 220 1.81 -12.22 13.13
CA LEU A 220 1.86 -13.66 13.38
C LEU A 220 1.02 -14.05 14.62
N GLN A 221 0.97 -13.23 15.66
CA GLN A 221 0.14 -13.49 16.85
C GLN A 221 -1.35 -13.33 16.56
N GLU A 222 -1.74 -12.41 15.68
CA GLU A 222 -3.13 -12.16 15.31
C GLU A 222 -3.73 -13.29 14.46
N ALA A 223 -2.89 -14.00 13.68
CA ALA A 223 -3.31 -15.08 12.80
C ALA A 223 -2.56 -16.41 13.05
N PRO A 224 -2.68 -17.01 14.25
CA PRO A 224 -1.89 -18.17 14.66
C PRO A 224 -2.27 -19.46 13.91
N LEU A 225 -3.44 -19.49 13.26
CA LEU A 225 -3.93 -20.63 12.48
C LEU A 225 -3.64 -20.48 10.97
N ASN A 226 -3.21 -19.30 10.50
CA ASN A 226 -2.84 -19.11 9.11
C ASN A 226 -1.43 -19.63 8.86
N MET A 227 -1.30 -20.91 8.55
CA MET A 227 0.00 -21.57 8.42
C MET A 227 0.87 -20.99 7.31
N ARG A 228 0.30 -20.45 6.21
CA ARG A 228 1.11 -19.79 5.17
C ARG A 228 1.83 -18.57 5.74
N LEU A 229 1.06 -17.70 6.40
CA LEU A 229 1.59 -16.51 7.06
C LEU A 229 2.61 -16.86 8.14
N GLN A 230 2.31 -17.85 9.01
CA GLN A 230 3.24 -18.33 10.04
C GLN A 230 4.58 -18.76 9.44
N MET A 231 4.55 -19.56 8.38
CA MET A 231 5.75 -20.10 7.75
C MET A 231 6.59 -18.99 7.12
N THR A 232 5.95 -18.06 6.42
CA THR A 232 6.62 -16.92 5.76
C THR A 232 7.23 -15.97 6.79
N GLY A 233 6.48 -15.59 7.83
CA GLY A 233 6.97 -14.68 8.87
C GLY A 233 8.08 -15.31 9.72
N LEU A 234 7.93 -16.57 10.15
CA LEU A 234 9.00 -17.27 10.89
C LEU A 234 10.27 -17.45 10.06
N ARG A 235 10.13 -17.67 8.74
CA ARG A 235 11.26 -17.71 7.80
C ARG A 235 11.97 -16.37 7.70
N LEU A 236 11.21 -15.28 7.61
CA LEU A 236 11.75 -13.92 7.60
C LEU A 236 12.55 -13.63 8.87
N LEU A 237 11.94 -13.84 10.04
CA LEU A 237 12.59 -13.61 11.33
C LEU A 237 13.85 -14.48 11.50
N ALA A 238 13.79 -15.76 11.10
CA ALA A 238 14.93 -16.66 11.18
C ALA A 238 16.09 -16.22 10.26
N MET A 239 15.77 -15.72 9.06
CA MET A 239 16.77 -15.15 8.15
C MET A 239 17.44 -13.93 8.77
N TRP A 240 16.69 -12.97 9.31
CA TRP A 240 17.28 -11.82 10.00
C TRP A 240 18.14 -12.23 11.19
N CYS A 241 17.63 -13.12 12.06
CA CYS A 241 18.38 -13.58 13.23
C CYS A 241 19.69 -14.30 12.87
N THR A 242 19.70 -15.11 11.81
CA THR A 242 20.92 -15.79 11.34
C THR A 242 21.89 -14.86 10.62
N ARG A 243 21.37 -13.99 9.76
CA ARG A 243 22.19 -13.10 8.92
C ARG A 243 22.89 -12.02 9.72
N PHE A 244 22.21 -11.45 10.71
CA PHE A 244 22.73 -10.40 11.57
C PHE A 244 23.28 -10.96 12.89
N ARG A 245 23.67 -12.23 12.93
CA ARG A 245 24.25 -12.83 14.14
C ARG A 245 25.55 -12.09 14.50
N GLY A 246 25.54 -11.42 15.65
CA GLY A 246 26.70 -10.64 16.12
C GLY A 246 26.78 -9.22 15.54
N HIS A 247 25.72 -8.77 14.86
CA HIS A 247 25.63 -7.47 14.20
C HIS A 247 24.34 -6.75 14.61
N GLY A 248 24.50 -5.59 15.26
CA GLY A 248 23.40 -4.69 15.63
C GLY A 248 22.40 -5.24 16.65
N ASP A 249 21.31 -4.49 16.81
CA ASP A 249 20.25 -4.77 17.79
C ASP A 249 19.20 -5.75 17.24
N ILE A 250 19.23 -6.06 15.93
CA ILE A 250 18.20 -6.86 15.23
C ILE A 250 17.92 -8.21 15.91
N PRO A 251 18.91 -9.09 16.22
CA PRO A 251 18.62 -10.36 16.87
C PRO A 251 18.10 -10.21 18.31
N ASP A 252 18.50 -9.14 19.00
CA ASP A 252 18.05 -8.84 20.36
C ASP A 252 16.59 -8.37 20.32
N THR A 253 16.26 -7.44 19.42
CA THR A 253 14.90 -6.97 19.14
C THR A 253 13.94 -8.12 18.78
N ILE A 254 14.36 -9.05 17.90
CA ILE A 254 13.54 -10.24 17.56
C ILE A 254 13.23 -11.07 18.81
N ARG A 255 14.19 -11.21 19.73
CA ARG A 255 13.99 -11.94 20.99
C ARG A 255 13.06 -11.17 21.94
N GLU A 256 13.25 -9.87 22.06
CA GLU A 256 12.44 -8.99 22.92
C GLU A 256 10.96 -8.98 22.53
N TYR A 257 10.65 -8.96 21.22
CA TYR A 257 9.26 -9.06 20.73
C TYR A 257 8.63 -10.45 20.93
N GLY A 258 9.38 -11.45 21.39
CA GLY A 258 8.83 -12.76 21.76
C GLY A 258 8.70 -13.74 20.59
N ALA A 259 9.52 -13.61 19.54
CA ALA A 259 9.54 -14.56 18.42
C ALA A 259 9.81 -16.02 18.84
N GLY A 260 10.52 -16.21 19.97
CA GLY A 260 10.77 -17.53 20.57
C GLY A 260 9.49 -18.27 20.95
N ALA A 261 8.62 -17.63 21.72
CA ALA A 261 7.34 -18.22 22.14
C ALA A 261 6.44 -18.50 20.93
N LEU A 262 6.42 -17.58 19.96
CA LEU A 262 5.66 -17.73 18.73
C LEU A 262 6.09 -18.95 17.92
N PHE A 263 7.40 -19.16 17.78
CA PHE A 263 7.98 -20.34 17.14
C PHE A 263 7.57 -21.64 17.85
N GLU A 264 7.68 -21.69 19.18
CA GLU A 264 7.31 -22.88 19.96
C GLU A 264 5.82 -23.23 19.79
N ASP A 265 4.96 -22.22 19.83
CA ASP A 265 3.53 -22.40 19.65
C ASP A 265 3.18 -22.84 18.23
N ALA A 266 3.80 -22.26 17.20
CA ALA A 266 3.60 -22.67 15.81
C ALA A 266 4.01 -24.14 15.60
N VAL A 267 5.16 -24.56 16.12
CA VAL A 267 5.61 -25.98 16.07
C VAL A 267 4.61 -26.89 16.78
N ARG A 268 4.14 -26.50 17.96
CA ARG A 268 3.17 -27.27 18.76
C ARG A 268 1.80 -27.37 18.07
N VAL A 269 1.37 -26.33 17.35
CA VAL A 269 0.13 -26.35 16.56
C VAL A 269 0.27 -27.29 15.38
N LEU A 270 1.34 -27.17 14.59
CA LEU A 270 1.61 -28.04 13.45
C LEU A 270 1.67 -29.52 13.85
N ASP A 271 2.37 -29.84 14.94
CA ASP A 271 2.48 -31.21 15.44
C ASP A 271 1.11 -31.79 15.86
N ARG A 272 0.33 -31.02 16.64
CA ARG A 272 -1.04 -31.42 17.06
C ARG A 272 -2.00 -31.57 15.88
N SER A 273 -1.82 -30.81 14.81
CA SER A 273 -2.61 -30.91 13.59
C SER A 273 -2.19 -32.06 12.67
N GLY A 274 -1.20 -32.88 13.05
CA GLY A 274 -0.69 -33.98 12.24
C GLY A 274 0.22 -33.53 11.08
N LEU A 275 0.64 -32.27 11.09
CA LEU A 275 1.52 -31.65 10.09
C LEU A 275 2.99 -31.73 10.52
N THR A 276 3.41 -32.92 10.96
CA THR A 276 4.73 -33.18 11.58
C THR A 276 5.91 -32.81 10.68
N HIS A 277 5.77 -32.97 9.36
CA HIS A 277 6.80 -32.59 8.40
C HIS A 277 7.02 -31.08 8.33
N TYR A 278 5.95 -30.28 8.42
CA TYR A 278 6.05 -28.82 8.51
C TYR A 278 6.64 -28.41 9.86
N ALA A 279 6.21 -29.03 10.96
CA ALA A 279 6.80 -28.77 12.29
C ALA A 279 8.32 -29.03 12.30
N ALA A 280 8.76 -30.13 11.69
CA ALA A 280 10.17 -30.47 11.55
C ALA A 280 10.93 -29.47 10.67
N TRP A 281 10.32 -29.02 9.56
CA TRP A 281 10.92 -28.00 8.69
C TRP A 281 11.10 -26.66 9.42
N VAL A 282 10.06 -26.18 10.11
CA VAL A 282 10.10 -24.93 10.90
C VAL A 282 11.19 -25.04 11.97
N SER A 283 11.23 -26.18 12.68
CA SER A 283 12.26 -26.45 13.69
C SER A 283 13.67 -26.46 13.11
N GLY A 284 13.87 -27.03 11.92
CA GLY A 284 15.18 -27.05 11.26
C GLY A 284 15.67 -25.67 10.80
N MET A 285 14.75 -24.84 10.31
CA MET A 285 15.05 -23.49 9.83
C MET A 285 15.24 -22.49 10.97
N ALA A 286 14.28 -22.45 11.89
CA ALA A 286 14.15 -21.40 12.90
C ALA A 286 14.61 -21.85 14.30
N GLY A 287 14.74 -23.16 14.55
CA GLY A 287 15.12 -23.68 15.86
C GLY A 287 16.52 -23.27 16.32
N ARG A 288 17.46 -23.00 15.40
CA ARG A 288 18.79 -22.44 15.77
C ARG A 288 18.76 -20.95 16.11
N CYS A 289 17.67 -20.26 15.80
CA CYS A 289 17.47 -18.85 16.08
C CYS A 289 16.64 -18.65 17.35
N PHE A 290 15.60 -19.48 17.50
CA PHE A 290 14.53 -19.29 18.49
C PHE A 290 14.40 -20.43 19.48
N GLY A 291 14.86 -21.63 19.12
CA GLY A 291 14.92 -22.74 20.04
C GLY A 291 16.03 -22.44 21.04
N GLY A 292 15.64 -22.04 22.25
CA GLY A 292 16.58 -21.76 23.33
C GLY A 292 17.59 -22.90 23.41
N VAL A 293 18.86 -22.60 23.12
CA VAL A 293 19.93 -23.54 23.46
C VAL A 293 19.91 -23.57 24.99
N PRO A 294 19.66 -24.73 25.64
CA PRO A 294 19.81 -24.79 27.08
C PRO A 294 21.23 -24.33 27.42
N GLU A 295 21.34 -23.30 28.26
CA GLU A 295 22.59 -22.62 28.63
C GLU A 295 23.66 -23.57 29.22
N ASP A 296 23.33 -24.84 29.44
CA ASP A 296 24.18 -25.86 30.06
C ASP A 296 25.01 -26.73 29.09
N SER A 297 25.14 -26.37 27.80
CA SER A 297 25.88 -27.21 26.83
C SER A 297 27.14 -26.58 26.21
N ALA A 298 27.60 -25.45 26.75
CA ALA A 298 28.95 -24.92 26.52
C ALA A 298 29.83 -25.16 27.76
N GLY A 299 30.23 -26.42 27.94
CA GLY A 299 31.26 -26.87 28.89
C GLY A 299 32.28 -27.75 28.18
#